data_AF-A0AA35M3I4-F1
#
_entry.id   AF-A0AA35M3I4-F1
#
_cell.length_a   1.000
_cell.length_b   1.000
_cell.length_c   1.000
_cell.angle_alpha   90.00
_cell.angle_beta   90.00
_cell.angle_gamma   90.00
#
_symmetry.space_group_name_H-M   'P 1'
#
loop_
_entity.id
_entity.type
_entity.pdbx_description
1 polymer ?
#
loop_
_entity_poly.entity_id
_entity_poly.type
_entity_poly.pdbx_seq_one_letter_code
_entity_poly.pdbx_strand_id
1 'polypeptide(L)'
;MVTISSLFTWASVCLAYIHFNKALKAQNVDRTSLVFKTPGQPYLAIGALGFFCIVIIFNGFSVFIHGQWDVGAFIAAYINIPIFGTLFIVWKLVKKTKFVAAQNADITTGKEEIDAEDELWEEPKPRNIFEKIWFWIA
;
A
#
# COMPACT_ATOMS: atom_id res chain seq x y z
N MET A 1 -5.10 0.85 -19.83
CA MET A 1 -3.85 1.41 -19.23
C MET A 1 -4.02 1.85 -17.78
N VAL A 2 -5.16 2.45 -17.37
CA VAL A 2 -5.37 2.95 -15.99
C VAL A 2 -5.27 1.85 -14.92
N THR A 3 -5.77 0.65 -15.20
CA THR A 3 -5.83 -0.47 -14.24
C THR A 3 -4.47 -0.95 -13.75
N ILE A 4 -3.47 -1.05 -14.63
CA ILE A 4 -2.11 -1.52 -14.27
C ILE A 4 -1.41 -0.47 -13.40
N SER A 5 -1.54 0.81 -13.74
CA SER A 5 -0.98 1.90 -12.93
C SER A 5 -1.56 1.89 -11.52
N SER A 6 -2.87 1.66 -11.38
CA SER A 6 -3.50 1.51 -10.06
C SER A 6 -2.94 0.31 -9.28
N LEU A 7 -2.70 -0.84 -9.93
CA LEU A 7 -2.08 -2.00 -9.26
C LEU A 7 -0.68 -1.69 -8.71
N PHE A 8 0.14 -0.94 -9.46
CA PHE A 8 1.43 -0.47 -8.97
C PHE A 8 1.30 0.47 -7.77
N THR A 9 0.31 1.36 -7.78
CA THR A 9 0.02 2.23 -6.64
C THR A 9 -0.33 1.40 -5.41
N TRP A 10 -1.25 0.44 -5.52
CA TRP A 10 -1.64 -0.42 -4.40
C TRP A 10 -0.49 -1.29 -3.89
N ALA A 11 0.32 -1.87 -4.79
CA ALA A 11 1.53 -2.59 -4.41
C ALA A 11 2.52 -1.70 -3.64
N SER A 12 2.69 -0.45 -4.07
CA SER A 12 3.56 0.52 -3.39
C SER A 12 3.03 0.87 -2.00
N VAL A 13 1.72 1.04 -1.85
CA VAL A 13 1.07 1.27 -0.55
C VAL A 13 1.27 0.08 0.38
N CYS A 14 1.07 -1.16 -0.10
CA CYS A 14 1.33 -2.36 0.68
C CYS A 14 2.80 -2.44 1.13
N LEU A 15 3.75 -2.13 0.23
CA LEU A 15 5.17 -2.12 0.55
C LEU A 15 5.52 -1.06 1.60
N ALA A 16 4.97 0.15 1.49
CA ALA A 16 5.12 1.22 2.47
C ALA A 16 4.58 0.80 3.84
N TYR A 17 3.39 0.18 3.87
CA TYR A 17 2.79 -0.32 5.11
C TYR A 17 3.65 -1.40 5.79
N ILE A 18 4.24 -2.32 5.02
CA ILE A 18 5.14 -3.35 5.58
C ILE A 18 6.35 -2.71 6.25
N HIS A 19 6.92 -1.65 5.65
CA HIS A 19 8.03 -0.90 6.25
C HIS A 19 7.59 -0.10 7.47
N PHE A 20 6.42 0.52 7.43
CA PHE A 20 5.83 1.22 8.58
C PHE A 20 5.61 0.28 9.77
N ASN A 21 5.01 -0.89 9.54
CA ASN A 21 4.84 -1.90 10.59
C ASN A 21 6.18 -2.42 11.14
N LYS A 22 7.23 -2.51 10.31
CA LYS A 22 8.59 -2.82 10.79
C LYS A 22 9.16 -1.69 11.65
N ALA A 23 8.92 -0.43 11.30
CA ALA A 23 9.34 0.73 12.08
C ALA A 23 8.66 0.78 13.46
N LEU A 24 7.34 0.57 13.51
CA LEU A 24 6.59 0.48 14.77
C LEU A 24 7.14 -0.60 15.70
N LYS A 25 7.41 -1.79 15.16
CA LYS A 25 8.02 -2.89 15.92
C LYS A 25 9.43 -2.55 16.42
N ALA A 26 10.23 -1.86 15.62
CA ALA A 26 11.58 -1.45 16.00
C ALA A 26 11.60 -0.39 17.11
N GLN A 27 10.57 0.44 17.19
CA GLN A 27 10.43 1.52 18.18
C GLN A 27 9.56 1.13 19.38
N ASN A 28 9.17 -0.14 19.51
CA ASN A 28 8.28 -0.65 20.56
C ASN A 28 6.95 0.13 20.70
N VAL A 29 6.44 0.68 19.60
CA VAL A 29 5.11 1.33 19.59
C VAL A 29 4.05 0.25 19.42
N ASP A 30 3.14 0.15 20.40
CA ASP A 30 2.07 -0.82 20.33
C ASP A 30 1.07 -0.45 19.23
N ARG A 31 0.67 -1.44 18.44
CA ARG A 31 -0.26 -1.25 17.31
C ARG A 31 -1.68 -0.92 17.77
N THR A 32 -1.98 -1.14 19.05
CA THR A 32 -3.25 -0.75 19.66
C THR A 32 -3.37 0.77 19.84
N SER A 33 -2.25 1.50 19.84
CA SER A 33 -2.21 2.96 19.92
C SER A 33 -2.59 3.67 18.59
N LEU A 34 -2.77 2.90 17.51
CA LEU A 34 -3.20 3.43 16.22
C LEU A 34 -4.73 3.41 16.14
N VAL A 35 -5.31 4.53 15.72
CA VAL A 35 -6.74 4.70 15.45
C VAL A 35 -7.21 3.68 14.41
N PHE A 36 -6.49 3.60 13.28
CA PHE A 36 -6.80 2.67 12.19
C PHE A 36 -6.04 1.35 12.32
N LYS A 37 -6.68 0.36 12.96
CA LYS A 37 -6.15 -1.01 13.07
C LYS A 37 -7.02 -2.04 12.35
N THR A 38 -6.39 -2.85 11.50
CA THR A 38 -7.03 -4.01 10.86
C THR A 38 -6.51 -5.30 11.49
N PRO A 39 -7.38 -6.28 11.82
CA PRO A 39 -6.95 -7.59 12.29
C PRO A 39 -6.11 -8.31 11.22
N GLY A 40 -5.09 -9.08 11.62
CA GLY A 40 -4.30 -9.93 10.69
C GLY A 40 -3.13 -9.25 9.96
N GLN A 41 -2.91 -7.96 10.18
CA GLN A 41 -1.69 -7.27 9.73
C GLN A 41 -0.47 -7.74 10.54
N PRO A 42 0.75 -7.83 9.97
CA PRO A 42 1.14 -7.47 8.60
C PRO A 42 0.93 -8.56 7.54
N TYR A 43 0.44 -9.75 7.91
CA TYR A 43 0.33 -10.89 6.99
C TYR A 43 -0.62 -10.58 5.81
N LEU A 44 -1.71 -9.86 6.08
CA LEU A 44 -2.63 -9.41 5.03
C LEU A 44 -1.94 -8.48 4.02
N ALA A 45 -1.13 -7.52 4.47
CA ALA A 45 -0.40 -6.64 3.56
C ALA A 45 0.64 -7.39 2.70
N ILE A 46 1.30 -8.40 3.27
CA ILE A 46 2.24 -9.26 2.53
C ILE A 46 1.49 -10.09 1.48
N GLY A 47 0.36 -10.69 1.85
CA GLY A 47 -0.50 -11.44 0.93
C GLY A 47 -1.04 -10.58 -0.21
N ALA A 48 -1.55 -9.37 0.10
CA ALA A 48 -2.02 -8.41 -0.89
C ALA A 48 -0.91 -7.95 -1.85
N LEU A 49 0.29 -7.67 -1.32
CA LEU A 49 1.45 -7.35 -2.15
C LEU A 49 1.78 -8.48 -3.13
N GLY A 50 1.80 -9.72 -2.65
CA GLY A 50 2.00 -10.90 -3.49
C GLY A 50 0.94 -11.04 -4.57
N PHE A 51 -0.33 -10.84 -4.22
CA PHE A 51 -1.45 -10.86 -5.16
C PHE A 51 -1.29 -9.80 -6.25
N PHE A 52 -1.00 -8.55 -5.91
CA PHE A 52 -0.80 -7.49 -6.90
C PHE A 52 0.39 -7.77 -7.83
N CYS A 53 1.51 -8.28 -7.29
CA CYS A 53 2.66 -8.68 -8.10
C CYS A 53 2.30 -9.79 -9.11
N ILE A 54 1.55 -10.81 -8.67
CA ILE A 54 1.07 -11.87 -9.56
C ILE A 54 0.18 -11.28 -10.66
N VAL A 55 -0.81 -10.46 -10.30
CA VAL A 55 -1.71 -9.86 -11.30
C VAL A 55 -0.91 -9.03 -12.32
N ILE A 56 0.07 -8.24 -11.89
CA ILE A 56 0.93 -7.45 -12.79
C ILE A 56 1.70 -8.34 -13.78
N ILE A 57 2.27 -9.46 -13.31
CA ILE A 57 3.05 -10.37 -14.16
C ILE A 57 2.14 -11.11 -15.17
N PHE A 58 1.00 -11.60 -14.70
CA PHE A 58 0.07 -12.39 -15.50
C PHE A 58 -0.86 -11.55 -16.39
N ASN A 59 -0.93 -10.22 -16.20
CA ASN A 59 -1.81 -9.34 -16.98
C ASN A 59 -1.58 -9.42 -18.49
N GLY A 60 -0.33 -9.62 -18.92
CA GLY A 60 0.06 -9.74 -20.34
C GLY A 60 0.22 -11.17 -20.85
N PHE A 61 -0.23 -12.19 -20.10
CA PHE A 61 0.02 -13.58 -20.45
C PHE A 61 -0.60 -14.01 -21.80
N SER A 62 -1.68 -13.34 -22.24
CA SER A 62 -2.34 -13.59 -23.53
C SER A 62 -1.42 -13.43 -24.73
N VAL A 63 -0.39 -12.58 -24.63
CA VAL A 63 0.62 -12.38 -25.68
C VAL A 63 1.47 -13.63 -25.93
N PHE A 64 1.57 -14.51 -24.94
CA PHE A 64 2.36 -15.75 -25.02
C PHE A 64 1.54 -16.96 -25.48
N ILE A 65 0.22 -16.81 -25.71
CA ILE A 65 -0.64 -17.89 -26.21
C ILE A 65 -0.50 -18.00 -27.74
N HIS A 66 -0.38 -19.24 -28.24
CA HIS A 66 0.04 -19.56 -29.61
C HIS A 66 -0.85 -18.88 -30.68
N GLY A 67 -0.24 -18.04 -31.52
CA GLY A 67 -0.86 -17.43 -32.71
C GLY A 67 -1.13 -15.92 -32.67
N GLN A 68 -0.86 -15.23 -31.55
CA GLN A 68 -1.16 -13.80 -31.34
C GLN A 68 0.08 -13.02 -30.84
N TRP A 69 1.26 -13.27 -31.42
CA TRP A 69 2.47 -12.51 -31.08
C TRP A 69 2.37 -11.09 -31.66
N ASP A 70 1.71 -10.20 -30.92
CA ASP A 70 1.66 -8.78 -31.18
C ASP A 70 2.64 -8.05 -30.27
N VAL A 71 3.67 -7.46 -30.88
CA VAL A 71 4.66 -6.63 -30.20
C VAL A 71 4.00 -5.41 -29.56
N GLY A 72 2.92 -4.88 -30.17
CA GLY A 72 2.14 -3.78 -29.61
C GLY A 72 1.50 -4.15 -28.28
N ALA A 73 0.78 -5.28 -28.24
CA ALA A 73 0.20 -5.82 -27.01
C ALA A 73 1.25 -6.16 -25.93
N PHE A 74 2.42 -6.69 -26.33
CA PHE A 74 3.54 -6.95 -25.40
C PHE A 74 4.00 -5.68 -24.71
N ILE A 75 4.33 -4.65 -25.51
CA ILE A 75 4.81 -3.37 -25.00
C ILE A 75 3.71 -2.73 -24.15
N ALA A 76 2.47 -2.68 -24.62
CA ALA A 76 1.37 -2.07 -23.88
C ALA A 76 1.11 -2.73 -22.51
N ALA A 77 1.27 -4.05 -22.40
CA ALA A 77 1.08 -4.77 -21.15
C ALA A 77 2.26 -4.57 -20.17
N TYR A 78 3.50 -4.57 -20.65
CA TYR A 78 4.69 -4.64 -19.80
C TYR A 78 5.49 -3.33 -19.66
N ILE A 79 5.21 -2.29 -20.45
CA ILE A 79 5.95 -1.01 -20.43
C ILE A 79 5.93 -0.30 -19.07
N ASN A 80 4.90 -0.53 -18.25
CA ASN A 80 4.80 0.08 -16.92
C ASN A 80 5.87 -0.42 -15.94
N ILE A 81 6.34 -1.67 -16.07
CA ILE A 81 7.37 -2.24 -15.19
C ILE A 81 8.70 -1.46 -15.30
N PRO A 82 9.32 -1.31 -16.49
CA PRO A 82 10.57 -0.56 -16.62
C PRO A 82 10.38 0.94 -16.39
N ILE A 83 9.22 1.53 -16.70
CA ILE A 83 8.95 2.95 -16.38
C ILE A 83 8.96 3.14 -14.87
N PHE A 84 8.21 2.32 -14.13
CA PHE A 84 8.14 2.39 -12.67
C PHE A 84 9.52 2.15 -12.04
N GLY A 85 10.25 1.14 -12.52
CA GLY A 85 11.61 0.86 -12.06
C GLY A 85 12.58 2.01 -12.32
N THR A 86 12.55 2.60 -13.52
CA THR A 86 13.41 3.73 -13.89
C THR A 86 13.07 4.96 -13.06
N LEU A 87 11.79 5.30 -12.89
CA LEU A 87 11.35 6.42 -12.06
C LEU A 87 11.83 6.25 -10.61
N PHE A 88 11.69 5.04 -10.06
CA PHE A 88 12.15 4.73 -8.70
C PHE A 88 13.67 4.84 -8.57
N ILE A 89 14.43 4.32 -9.53
CA ILE A 89 15.90 4.40 -9.55
C ILE A 89 16.36 5.86 -9.70
N VAL A 90 15.77 6.61 -10.64
CA VAL A 90 16.08 8.03 -10.85
C VAL A 90 15.80 8.83 -9.59
N TRP A 91 14.64 8.65 -8.95
CA TRP A 91 14.33 9.30 -7.68
C TRP A 91 15.42 8.99 -6.65
N LYS A 92 15.77 7.71 -6.49
CA LYS A 92 16.74 7.27 -5.50
C LYS A 92 18.15 7.79 -5.77
N LEU A 93 18.56 7.89 -7.03
CA LEU A 93 19.85 8.44 -7.43
C LEU A 93 19.90 9.96 -7.25
N VAL A 94 18.84 10.68 -7.65
CA VAL A 94 18.75 12.15 -7.56
C VAL A 94 18.64 12.60 -6.10
N LYS A 95 17.73 12.01 -5.33
CA LYS A 95 17.52 12.35 -3.92
C LYS A 95 18.50 11.65 -2.97
N LYS A 96 19.37 10.76 -3.48
CA LYS A 96 20.33 9.96 -2.71
C LYS A 96 19.71 9.37 -1.43
N THR A 97 18.47 8.92 -1.52
CA THR A 97 17.73 8.43 -0.36
C THR A 97 18.33 7.11 0.09
N LYS A 98 18.83 7.09 1.33
CA LYS A 98 19.23 5.84 1.98
C LYS A 98 17.97 5.08 2.39
N PHE A 99 17.99 3.76 2.30
CA PHE A 99 16.96 2.97 2.96
C PHE A 99 17.06 3.26 4.45
N VAL A 100 16.05 3.95 5.00
CA VAL A 100 16.02 4.31 6.41
C VAL A 100 15.85 3.01 7.19
N ALA A 101 16.78 2.76 8.11
CA ALA A 101 16.66 1.63 9.03
C ALA A 101 15.35 1.80 9.80
N ALA A 102 14.58 0.72 9.95
CA ALA A 102 13.28 0.75 10.65
C ALA A 102 13.34 1.41 12.04
N GLN A 103 14.51 1.34 12.69
CA GLN A 103 14.80 1.92 14.01
C GLN A 103 14.89 3.46 14.00
N ASN A 104 15.30 4.06 12.88
CA ASN A 104 15.50 5.50 12.72
C ASN A 104 14.41 6.15 11.84
N ALA A 105 13.36 5.39 11.51
CA ALA A 105 12.25 5.91 10.71
C ALA A 105 11.44 6.88 11.57
N ASP A 106 11.27 8.11 11.10
CA ASP A 106 10.44 9.09 11.79
C ASP A 106 8.96 8.71 11.66
N ILE A 107 8.33 8.40 12.79
CA ILE A 107 6.91 8.01 12.89
C ILE A 107 6.11 8.99 13.76
N THR A 108 6.75 10.01 14.31
CA THR A 108 6.14 10.95 15.26
C THR A 108 5.96 12.34 14.66
N THR A 109 6.81 12.76 13.72
CA THR A 109 6.67 14.07 13.08
C THR A 109 5.37 14.15 12.28
N GLY A 110 4.55 15.17 12.56
CA GLY A 110 3.24 15.38 11.93
C GLY A 110 2.11 14.53 12.53
N LYS A 111 2.41 13.63 13.49
CA LYS A 111 1.38 12.85 14.18
C LYS A 111 0.46 13.74 15.02
N GLU A 112 1.02 14.73 15.72
CA GLU A 112 0.25 15.61 16.61
C GLU A 112 -0.82 16.43 15.88
N GLU A 113 -0.54 16.90 14.65
CA GLU A 113 -1.52 17.63 13.84
C GLU A 113 -2.67 16.73 13.38
N ILE A 114 -2.36 15.49 12.99
CA ILE A 114 -3.36 14.50 12.56
C ILE A 114 -4.19 14.02 13.75
N ASP A 115 -3.56 13.75 14.89
CA ASP A 115 -4.27 13.36 16.12
C ASP A 115 -5.19 14.49 16.59
N ALA A 116 -4.80 15.77 16.44
CA ALA A 116 -5.64 16.92 16.75
C ALA A 116 -6.82 17.08 15.78
N GLU A 117 -6.63 16.80 14.50
CA GLU A 117 -7.73 16.72 13.53
C GLU A 117 -8.68 15.55 13.86
N ASP A 118 -8.16 14.37 14.19
CA ASP A 118 -8.98 13.20 14.57
C ASP A 118 -9.77 13.45 15.88
N GLU A 119 -9.24 14.21 16.84
CA GLU A 119 -9.98 14.64 18.03
C GLU A 119 -11.16 15.58 17.71
N LEU A 120 -11.07 16.36 16.64
CA LEU A 120 -12.16 17.22 16.14
C LEU A 120 -13.25 16.41 15.42
N TRP A 121 -12.91 15.24 14.89
CA TRP A 121 -13.86 14.32 14.27
C TRP A 121 -14.55 13.45 15.33
N GLU A 122 -15.70 13.91 15.83
CA GLU A 122 -16.54 13.08 16.69
C GLU A 122 -17.04 11.83 15.95
N GLU A 123 -16.52 10.65 16.33
CA GLU A 123 -17.09 9.38 15.89
C GLU A 123 -18.59 9.34 16.28
N PRO A 124 -19.51 8.97 15.37
CA PRO A 124 -20.92 8.82 15.71
C PRO A 124 -21.08 7.69 16.73
N LYS A 125 -21.09 8.02 18.03
CA LYS A 125 -21.35 7.06 19.10
C LYS A 125 -22.76 6.49 18.89
N PRO A 126 -22.91 5.17 18.67
CA PRO A 126 -24.22 4.58 18.46
C PRO A 126 -25.06 4.80 19.72
N ARG A 127 -26.16 5.53 19.59
CA ARG A 127 -27.05 5.87 20.71
C ARG A 127 -27.95 4.69 21.05
N ASN A 128 -28.20 3.80 20.08
CA ASN A 128 -29.13 2.67 20.19
C ASN A 128 -28.57 1.34 19.63
N ILE A 129 -29.12 0.23 20.11
CA ILE A 129 -28.78 -1.14 19.64
C ILE A 129 -29.03 -1.31 18.14
N PHE A 130 -30.09 -0.67 17.59
CA PHE A 130 -30.37 -0.67 16.15
C PHE A 130 -29.32 0.07 15.33
N GLU A 131 -28.81 1.20 15.82
CA GLU A 131 -27.70 1.91 15.16
C GLU A 131 -26.42 1.07 15.22
N LYS A 132 -26.16 0.37 16.34
CA LYS A 132 -25.00 -0.52 16.47
C LYS A 132 -25.04 -1.70 15.49
N ILE A 133 -26.24 -2.22 15.19
CA ILE A 133 -26.45 -3.27 14.19
C ILE A 133 -26.36 -2.69 12.78
N TRP A 134 -26.93 -1.51 12.55
CA TRP A 134 -26.85 -0.81 11.27
C TRP A 134 -25.39 -0.48 10.90
N PHE A 135 -24.60 0.06 11.83
CA PHE A 135 -23.17 0.35 11.65
C PHE A 135 -22.28 -0.90 11.56
N TRP A 136 -22.79 -2.09 11.89
CA TRP A 136 -22.08 -3.35 11.69
C TRP A 136 -22.37 -3.98 10.32
N ILE A 137 -23.52 -3.65 9.73
CA ILE A 137 -23.98 -4.17 8.42
C ILE A 137 -23.65 -3.21 7.28
N ALA A 138 -23.72 -1.90 7.51
CA ALA A 138 -23.35 -0.84 6.56
C ALA A 138 -21.83 -0.64 6.51
#